data_AF-A0A0T6ATK8-F1
#
_entry.id   AF-A0A0T6ATK8-F1
#
_cell.length_a   1.000
_cell.length_b   1.000
_cell.length_c   1.000
_cell.angle_alpha   90.00
_cell.angle_beta   90.00
_cell.angle_gamma   90.00
#
_symmetry.space_group_name_H-M   'P 1'
#
loop_
_entity.id
_entity.type
_entity.pdbx_description
1 polymer ?
#
loop_
_entity_poly.entity_id
_entity_poly.type
_entity_poly.pdbx_seq_one_letter_code
_entity_poly.pdbx_strand_id
1 'polypeptide(L)'
;LDKSEAPKQEFEHFPGVKRPVWFIYSGMGSQWAGMGVELMKLPIFAESIMKSHKTLLPKGIDLLNIITTNDPRIFDSILHSFVGIAAIQIALTDILKALGVVPDGLIGHSVGELGCSYADDCLTAEQMILCSYSRGKASLEVELIRGMMAAIGMGYNQAKTRIPPSIEVACHNSKDNCTLSGPTADMETYVKQLQEEGTFARLVNVSNIAYHSRYIKPAAPKLLEYLRQIITDPKPRSSKWISTSAPESKWDTEEAKLCSATYHTNNLLGSVLFEEGTKYIPDDAIAIEIAPHGLLQAILKRSLKSDCTNIPLTQRGNKNAVQFLLNAIGKMHNVGIDVDLSPLYPPIEYPISRGTSTLAPLVHWEHSEKWRIGVEERITYLFSVKDAHVMLHSDQYRYCTGHELDDNCVFPLSAFLEMMLEIVSYGLQTPPSEVVFENIKIKNVLVIPKIGSVPIHAMVQRGSGNFEILSGEILLITGKVSIPEANEKNRKNIMEFDMGEATELSSKDVYSEFSHRRHKYTGEFKAIKSLTVGKEGQHSVVTSCNKWQMLLESLIQQYLFKAGEKYQNVQTTSYILKIVVNLDKILPEGQDVEVAYNYYTNIISCDAMQLIG
;
A
#
# COMPACT_ATOMS: atom_id res chain seq x y z
N LEU A 1 -29.71 -15.46 31.96
CA LEU A 1 -29.05 -15.78 30.68
C LEU A 1 -28.71 -14.46 30.04
N ASP A 2 -27.46 -14.09 30.21
CA ASP A 2 -26.90 -12.81 29.80
C ASP A 2 -27.07 -12.63 28.28
N LYS A 3 -27.47 -11.45 27.84
CA LYS A 3 -27.48 -11.10 26.42
C LYS A 3 -26.03 -10.94 26.01
N SER A 4 -25.39 -12.04 25.64
CA SER A 4 -24.05 -12.07 25.07
C SER A 4 -23.97 -11.02 23.95
N GLU A 5 -23.14 -10.00 24.15
CA GLU A 5 -22.75 -9.06 23.12
C GLU A 5 -22.42 -9.84 21.85
N ALA A 6 -22.99 -9.43 20.72
CA ALA A 6 -22.56 -9.94 19.43
C ALA A 6 -21.03 -9.76 19.35
N PRO A 7 -20.27 -10.76 18.87
CA PRO A 7 -18.82 -10.65 18.80
C PRO A 7 -18.45 -9.38 18.05
N LYS A 8 -17.53 -8.58 18.61
CA LYS A 8 -17.00 -7.40 17.93
C LYS A 8 -16.45 -7.84 16.58
N GLN A 9 -17.06 -7.36 15.52
CA GLN A 9 -16.57 -7.53 14.15
C GLN A 9 -15.65 -6.35 13.86
N GLU A 10 -14.38 -6.64 13.64
CA GLU A 10 -13.39 -5.68 13.18
C GLU A 10 -13.10 -5.97 11.71
N PHE A 11 -13.14 -4.94 10.89
CA PHE A 11 -12.88 -5.02 9.46
C PHE A 11 -11.63 -4.21 9.15
N GLU A 12 -10.63 -4.87 8.59
CA GLU A 12 -9.45 -4.19 8.05
C GLU A 12 -9.49 -4.27 6.53
N HIS A 13 -9.41 -3.10 5.89
CA HIS A 13 -9.33 -3.04 4.44
C HIS A 13 -7.91 -3.45 4.01
N PHE A 14 -7.77 -4.60 3.36
CA PHE A 14 -6.49 -5.02 2.80
C PHE A 14 -6.15 -4.11 1.59
N PRO A 15 -5.09 -3.28 1.66
CA PRO A 15 -4.80 -2.28 0.62
C PRO A 15 -4.22 -2.90 -0.66
N GLY A 16 -4.03 -4.22 -0.73
CA GLY A 16 -3.42 -4.92 -1.86
C GLY A 16 -1.90 -4.72 -1.98
N VAL A 17 -1.27 -4.01 -1.03
CA VAL A 17 0.17 -3.76 -1.05
C VAL A 17 0.92 -5.02 -0.62
N LYS A 18 1.73 -5.57 -1.53
CA LYS A 18 2.60 -6.71 -1.22
C LYS A 18 3.80 -6.22 -0.39
N ARG A 19 3.93 -6.76 0.82
CA ARG A 19 5.04 -6.46 1.74
C ARG A 19 6.29 -7.26 1.34
N PRO A 20 7.50 -6.65 1.33
CA PRO A 20 8.74 -7.36 1.00
C PRO A 20 9.11 -8.45 2.01
N VAL A 21 9.46 -9.65 1.54
CA VAL A 21 9.88 -10.77 2.40
C VAL A 21 11.41 -10.82 2.48
N TRP A 22 11.96 -10.77 3.70
CA TRP A 22 13.40 -10.79 3.94
C TRP A 22 13.81 -12.00 4.75
N PHE A 23 14.76 -12.79 4.23
CA PHE A 23 15.35 -13.89 4.99
C PHE A 23 16.62 -13.42 5.71
N ILE A 24 16.65 -13.69 7.01
CA ILE A 24 17.72 -13.29 7.91
C ILE A 24 18.36 -14.54 8.49
N TYR A 25 19.60 -14.82 8.10
CA TYR A 25 20.32 -16.01 8.56
C TYR A 25 21.24 -15.67 9.74
N SER A 26 20.90 -16.17 10.92
CA SER A 26 21.71 -15.94 12.12
C SER A 26 22.94 -16.83 12.16
N GLY A 27 24.00 -16.32 12.76
CA GLY A 27 25.28 -17.02 12.81
C GLY A 27 25.47 -17.87 14.06
N MET A 28 26.74 -17.90 14.49
CA MET A 28 27.21 -18.62 15.66
C MET A 28 26.55 -18.13 16.96
N GLY A 29 26.31 -19.04 17.90
CA GLY A 29 25.60 -18.78 19.15
C GLY A 29 24.10 -19.11 19.08
N SER A 30 23.58 -19.45 17.90
CA SER A 30 22.20 -19.91 17.70
C SER A 30 22.02 -21.40 18.03
N GLN A 31 23.08 -22.21 17.95
CA GLN A 31 23.05 -23.64 18.26
C GLN A 31 22.71 -23.94 19.74
N TRP A 32 22.14 -25.12 19.99
CA TRP A 32 21.83 -25.64 21.31
C TRP A 32 21.56 -27.15 21.26
N ALA A 33 21.84 -27.87 22.35
CA ALA A 33 21.66 -29.32 22.42
C ALA A 33 20.19 -29.71 22.18
N GLY A 34 19.96 -30.70 21.31
CA GLY A 34 18.62 -31.16 20.93
C GLY A 34 17.90 -30.27 19.91
N MET A 35 18.57 -29.32 19.26
CA MET A 35 17.95 -28.36 18.33
C MET A 35 17.22 -28.98 17.13
N GLY A 36 17.55 -30.22 16.75
CA GLY A 36 16.89 -30.94 15.66
C GLY A 36 15.78 -31.90 16.10
N VAL A 37 15.72 -32.28 17.39
CA VAL A 37 14.92 -33.44 17.87
C VAL A 37 13.46 -33.37 17.46
N GLU A 38 12.79 -32.26 17.79
CA GLU A 38 11.37 -32.10 17.52
C GLU A 38 11.08 -31.90 16.03
N LEU A 39 11.95 -31.17 15.31
CA LEU A 39 11.75 -30.85 13.90
C LEU A 39 11.96 -32.06 12.96
N MET A 40 12.72 -33.08 13.39
CA MET A 40 12.85 -34.35 12.66
C MET A 40 11.52 -35.09 12.47
N LYS A 41 10.44 -34.70 13.16
CA LYS A 41 9.08 -35.22 12.93
C LYS A 41 8.48 -34.72 11.61
N LEU A 42 8.99 -33.63 11.03
CA LEU A 42 8.55 -33.10 9.75
C LEU A 42 9.31 -33.80 8.61
N PRO A 43 8.64 -34.50 7.67
CA PRO A 43 9.31 -35.25 6.61
C PRO A 43 10.29 -34.42 5.78
N ILE A 44 9.88 -33.22 5.33
CA ILE A 44 10.74 -32.32 4.53
C ILE A 44 12.03 -31.97 5.28
N PHE A 45 11.91 -31.66 6.58
CA PHE A 45 13.05 -31.36 7.42
C PHE A 45 13.97 -32.58 7.56
N ALA A 46 13.40 -33.74 7.89
CA ALA A 46 14.14 -34.97 8.06
C ALA A 46 14.89 -35.39 6.79
N GLU A 47 14.25 -35.31 5.62
CA GLU A 47 14.88 -35.60 4.34
C GLU A 47 16.06 -34.66 4.02
N SER A 48 15.89 -33.37 4.30
CA SER A 48 16.96 -32.37 4.12
C SER A 48 18.17 -32.65 5.04
N ILE A 49 17.91 -32.95 6.32
CA ILE A 49 18.94 -33.36 7.27
C ILE A 49 19.63 -34.65 6.83
N MET A 50 18.88 -35.65 6.36
CA MET A 50 19.45 -36.93 5.91
C MET A 50 20.36 -36.76 4.69
N LYS A 51 20.02 -35.86 3.76
CA LYS A 51 20.90 -35.49 2.63
C LYS A 51 22.21 -34.88 3.15
N SER A 52 22.10 -33.90 4.05
CA SER A 52 23.27 -33.25 4.68
C SER A 52 24.13 -34.23 5.47
N HIS A 53 23.50 -35.17 6.19
CA HIS A 53 24.17 -36.21 6.95
C HIS A 53 24.94 -37.15 6.02
N LYS A 54 24.32 -37.60 4.92
CA LYS A 54 24.97 -38.47 3.91
C LYS A 54 26.21 -37.80 3.31
N THR A 55 26.18 -36.50 3.06
CA THR A 55 27.34 -35.73 2.58
C THR A 55 28.48 -35.69 3.61
N LEU A 56 28.15 -35.64 4.90
CA LEU A 56 29.12 -35.50 5.99
C LEU A 56 29.66 -36.84 6.52
N LEU A 57 28.94 -37.95 6.30
CA LEU A 57 29.35 -39.29 6.73
C LEU A 57 30.78 -39.68 6.26
N PRO A 58 31.15 -39.51 4.97
CA PRO A 58 32.52 -39.78 4.50
C PRO A 58 33.60 -38.92 5.16
N LYS A 59 33.22 -37.82 5.81
CA LYS A 59 34.12 -36.94 6.57
C LYS A 59 34.20 -37.29 8.06
N GLY A 60 33.56 -38.39 8.48
CA GLY A 60 33.55 -38.87 9.86
C GLY A 60 32.65 -38.07 10.80
N ILE A 61 31.68 -37.32 10.25
CA ILE A 61 30.78 -36.46 11.03
C ILE A 61 29.39 -37.08 11.12
N ASP A 62 28.99 -37.46 12.33
CA ASP A 62 27.63 -37.91 12.63
C ASP A 62 26.71 -36.71 12.91
N LEU A 63 26.19 -36.13 11.83
CA LEU A 63 25.27 -34.98 11.91
C LEU A 63 23.99 -35.28 12.71
N LEU A 64 23.46 -36.51 12.63
CA LEU A 64 22.22 -36.86 13.34
C LEU A 64 22.45 -36.76 14.84
N ASN A 65 23.50 -37.40 15.35
CA ASN A 65 23.87 -37.29 16.75
C ASN A 65 24.12 -35.83 17.17
N ILE A 66 24.80 -35.03 16.33
CA ILE A 66 25.10 -33.61 16.65
C ILE A 66 23.83 -32.80 16.91
N ILE A 67 22.78 -32.98 16.10
CA ILE A 67 21.55 -32.17 16.23
C ILE A 67 20.51 -32.77 17.19
N THR A 68 20.57 -34.08 17.47
CA THR A 68 19.59 -34.75 18.33
C THR A 68 20.05 -35.07 19.74
N THR A 69 21.36 -35.03 20.02
CA THR A 69 21.86 -35.30 21.37
C THR A 69 21.45 -34.20 22.35
N ASN A 70 21.18 -34.61 23.59
CA ASN A 70 20.91 -33.71 24.71
C ASN A 70 22.17 -33.38 25.53
N ASP A 71 23.36 -33.87 25.15
CA ASP A 71 24.61 -33.50 25.83
C ASP A 71 24.90 -32.01 25.60
N PRO A 72 24.91 -31.17 26.65
CA PRO A 72 25.17 -29.74 26.52
C PRO A 72 26.57 -29.42 25.95
N ARG A 73 27.51 -30.37 26.01
CA ARG A 73 28.90 -30.20 25.54
C ARG A 73 29.08 -30.49 24.06
N ILE A 74 28.05 -30.97 23.35
CA ILE A 74 28.19 -31.34 21.94
C ILE A 74 28.72 -30.19 21.07
N PHE A 75 28.38 -28.95 21.44
CA PHE A 75 28.79 -27.72 20.74
C PHE A 75 30.05 -27.06 21.30
N ASP A 76 30.74 -27.67 22.27
CA ASP A 76 32.11 -27.25 22.63
C ASP A 76 33.07 -27.43 21.45
N SER A 77 32.75 -28.39 20.56
CA SER A 77 33.36 -28.52 19.23
C SER A 77 32.80 -27.45 18.29
N ILE A 78 33.70 -26.60 17.80
CA ILE A 78 33.37 -25.54 16.86
C ILE A 78 32.89 -26.09 15.52
N LEU A 79 33.44 -27.24 15.11
CA LEU A 79 33.04 -27.93 13.89
C LEU A 79 31.59 -28.40 14.00
N HIS A 80 31.19 -28.96 15.15
CA HIS A 80 29.79 -29.35 15.39
C HIS A 80 28.86 -28.14 15.34
N SER A 81 29.28 -27.00 15.90
CA SER A 81 28.51 -25.76 15.83
C SER A 81 28.28 -25.31 14.38
N PHE A 82 29.33 -25.28 13.56
CA PHE A 82 29.23 -24.91 12.13
C PHE A 82 28.29 -25.84 11.35
N VAL A 83 28.53 -27.15 11.37
CA VAL A 83 27.73 -28.10 10.58
C VAL A 83 26.30 -28.20 11.10
N GLY A 84 26.11 -28.11 12.42
CA GLY A 84 24.80 -28.11 13.04
C GLY A 84 23.96 -26.91 12.64
N ILE A 85 24.51 -25.68 12.71
CA ILE A 85 23.80 -24.46 12.27
C ILE A 85 23.44 -24.57 10.79
N ALA A 86 24.41 -24.93 9.95
CA ALA A 86 24.20 -25.01 8.50
C ALA A 86 23.12 -26.03 8.14
N ALA A 87 23.14 -27.22 8.74
CA ALA A 87 22.14 -28.25 8.48
C ALA A 87 20.71 -27.79 8.85
N ILE A 88 20.53 -27.16 10.00
CA ILE A 88 19.23 -26.63 10.41
C ILE A 88 18.79 -25.51 9.47
N GLN A 89 19.69 -24.61 9.07
CA GLN A 89 19.37 -23.54 8.13
C GLN A 89 18.95 -24.09 6.77
N ILE A 90 19.68 -25.05 6.20
CA ILE A 90 19.30 -25.73 4.95
C ILE A 90 17.88 -26.32 5.07
N ALA A 91 17.61 -27.08 6.14
CA ALA A 91 16.33 -27.75 6.31
C ALA A 91 15.15 -26.78 6.53
N LEU A 92 15.37 -25.68 7.24
CA LEU A 92 14.37 -24.62 7.38
C LEU A 92 14.13 -23.87 6.06
N THR A 93 15.18 -23.60 5.30
CA THR A 93 15.06 -23.01 3.96
C THR A 93 14.32 -23.95 3.01
N ASP A 94 14.55 -25.26 3.09
CA ASP A 94 13.83 -26.26 2.29
C ASP A 94 12.34 -26.28 2.62
N ILE A 95 11.97 -26.15 3.89
CA ILE A 95 10.56 -25.99 4.29
C ILE A 95 10.00 -24.71 3.66
N LEU A 96 10.66 -23.56 3.82
CA LEU A 96 10.14 -22.30 3.24
C LEU A 96 10.01 -22.37 1.71
N LYS A 97 10.99 -22.95 1.01
CA LYS A 97 10.94 -23.18 -0.44
C LYS A 97 9.77 -24.10 -0.82
N ALA A 98 9.55 -25.19 -0.08
CA ALA A 98 8.43 -26.09 -0.31
C ALA A 98 7.08 -25.37 -0.13
N LEU A 99 6.97 -24.51 0.88
CA LEU A 99 5.79 -23.71 1.16
C LEU A 99 5.55 -22.55 0.18
N GLY A 100 6.40 -22.38 -0.84
CA GLY A 100 6.30 -21.29 -1.81
C GLY A 100 6.75 -19.92 -1.30
N VAL A 101 7.40 -19.85 -0.12
CA VAL A 101 7.88 -18.59 0.45
C VAL A 101 9.20 -18.21 -0.20
N VAL A 102 9.16 -17.16 -1.03
CA VAL A 102 10.32 -16.65 -1.78
C VAL A 102 10.79 -15.31 -1.19
N PRO A 103 12.10 -15.13 -0.93
CA PRO A 103 12.61 -13.86 -0.44
C PRO A 103 12.76 -12.81 -1.54
N ASP A 104 12.43 -11.57 -1.20
CA ASP A 104 12.75 -10.35 -1.93
C ASP A 104 14.13 -9.81 -1.53
N GLY A 105 14.59 -10.09 -0.30
CA GLY A 105 15.92 -9.76 0.19
C GLY A 105 16.52 -10.82 1.11
N LEU A 106 17.85 -10.89 1.13
CA LEU A 106 18.63 -11.84 1.94
C LEU A 106 19.72 -11.09 2.70
N ILE A 107 19.86 -11.37 3.99
CA ILE A 107 20.97 -10.88 4.81
C ILE A 107 21.45 -11.98 5.76
N GLY A 108 22.76 -12.14 5.86
CA GLY A 108 23.38 -13.15 6.71
C GLY A 108 24.24 -12.50 7.78
N HIS A 109 24.27 -13.10 8.96
CA HIS A 109 25.18 -12.70 10.04
C HIS A 109 26.32 -13.72 10.15
N SER A 110 27.56 -13.29 9.87
CA SER A 110 28.74 -14.16 9.93
C SER A 110 28.54 -15.43 9.05
N VAL A 111 28.62 -16.63 9.65
CA VAL A 111 28.38 -17.92 9.00
C VAL A 111 26.99 -18.02 8.35
N GLY A 112 26.01 -17.23 8.81
CA GLY A 112 24.68 -17.17 8.20
C GLY A 112 24.70 -16.78 6.71
N GLU A 113 25.77 -16.12 6.23
CA GLU A 113 25.93 -15.86 4.79
C GLU A 113 26.04 -17.13 3.93
N LEU A 114 26.42 -18.28 4.51
CA LEU A 114 26.29 -19.57 3.83
C LEU A 114 24.81 -19.91 3.57
N GLY A 115 23.92 -19.61 4.52
CA GLY A 115 22.48 -19.75 4.34
C GLY A 115 21.94 -18.82 3.25
N CYS A 116 22.42 -17.58 3.18
CA CYS A 116 22.11 -16.67 2.06
C CYS A 116 22.54 -17.27 0.72
N SER A 117 23.75 -17.81 0.62
CA SER A 117 24.24 -18.41 -0.62
C SER A 117 23.41 -19.61 -1.10
N TYR A 118 22.79 -20.36 -0.18
CA TYR A 118 21.86 -21.43 -0.52
C TYR A 118 20.47 -20.92 -0.91
N ALA A 119 19.99 -19.88 -0.22
CA ALA A 119 18.70 -19.24 -0.52
C ALA A 119 18.71 -18.50 -1.87
N ASP A 120 19.88 -17.96 -2.24
CA ASP A 120 20.15 -17.26 -3.51
C ASP A 120 20.52 -18.21 -4.66
N ASP A 121 20.42 -19.53 -4.44
CA ASP A 121 20.76 -20.61 -5.38
C ASP A 121 22.22 -20.57 -5.92
N CYS A 122 23.09 -19.81 -5.24
CA CYS A 122 24.52 -19.73 -5.52
C CYS A 122 25.25 -21.03 -5.15
N LEU A 123 24.91 -21.61 -3.98
CA LEU A 123 25.39 -22.92 -3.53
C LEU A 123 24.25 -23.94 -3.52
N THR A 124 24.59 -25.19 -3.78
CA THR A 124 23.72 -26.35 -3.44
C THR A 124 23.75 -26.62 -1.93
N ALA A 125 22.79 -27.39 -1.43
CA ALA A 125 22.78 -27.84 -0.02
C ALA A 125 24.07 -28.61 0.34
N GLU A 126 24.57 -29.45 -0.59
CA GLU A 126 25.82 -30.19 -0.44
C GLU A 126 27.03 -29.25 -0.32
N GLN A 127 27.12 -28.26 -1.21
CA GLN A 127 28.19 -27.26 -1.14
C GLN A 127 28.11 -26.44 0.13
N MET A 128 26.92 -25.98 0.53
CA MET A 128 26.72 -25.21 1.76
C MET A 128 27.20 -25.98 3.00
N ILE A 129 26.79 -27.25 3.15
CA ILE A 129 27.18 -28.06 4.32
C ILE A 129 28.68 -28.37 4.33
N LEU A 130 29.29 -28.62 3.16
CA LEU A 130 30.73 -28.85 3.03
C LEU A 130 31.56 -27.58 3.26
N CYS A 131 31.07 -26.42 2.83
CA CYS A 131 31.68 -25.13 3.13
C CYS A 131 31.67 -24.87 4.64
N SER A 132 30.57 -25.18 5.32
CA SER A 132 30.46 -25.08 6.78
C SER A 132 31.41 -26.04 7.50
N TYR A 133 31.47 -27.30 7.06
CA TYR A 133 32.44 -28.28 7.56
C TYR A 133 33.89 -27.79 7.37
N SER A 134 34.22 -27.28 6.19
CA SER A 134 35.57 -26.80 5.85
C SER A 134 36.00 -25.61 6.71
N ARG A 135 35.05 -24.73 7.07
CA ARG A 135 35.27 -23.65 8.02
C ARG A 135 35.66 -24.16 9.40
N GLY A 136 34.87 -25.10 9.94
CA GLY A 136 35.19 -25.72 11.23
C GLY A 136 36.52 -26.48 11.20
N LYS A 137 36.76 -27.26 10.15
CA LYS A 137 37.98 -28.04 9.96
C LYS A 137 39.21 -27.14 9.87
N ALA A 138 39.18 -26.11 9.03
CA ALA A 138 40.30 -25.17 8.89
C ALA A 138 40.64 -24.53 10.24
N SER A 139 39.65 -24.10 11.02
CA SER A 139 39.87 -23.53 12.36
C SER A 139 40.51 -24.49 13.37
N LEU A 140 40.30 -25.81 13.22
CA LEU A 140 40.85 -26.83 14.13
C LEU A 140 42.26 -27.30 13.75
N GLU A 141 42.65 -27.17 12.48
CA GLU A 141 43.91 -27.69 11.96
C GLU A 141 45.05 -26.67 11.93
N VAL A 142 44.82 -25.45 12.40
CA VAL A 142 45.87 -24.44 12.59
C VAL A 142 45.97 -24.07 14.05
N GLU A 143 47.19 -23.79 14.47
CA GLU A 143 47.45 -23.22 15.78
C GLU A 143 47.01 -21.75 15.78
N LEU A 144 46.08 -21.45 16.68
CA LEU A 144 45.54 -20.11 16.87
C LEU A 144 45.81 -19.70 18.32
N ILE A 145 45.89 -18.40 18.57
CA ILE A 145 45.90 -17.91 19.94
C ILE A 145 44.61 -18.32 20.64
N ARG A 146 44.66 -18.41 21.98
CA ARG A 146 43.44 -18.52 22.77
C ARG A 146 42.67 -17.19 22.67
N GLY A 147 41.59 -17.21 21.91
CA GLY A 147 40.74 -16.06 21.63
C GLY A 147 39.40 -16.13 22.36
N MET A 148 38.70 -15.01 22.40
CA MET A 148 37.36 -14.90 22.97
C MET A 148 36.57 -13.82 22.24
N MET A 149 35.25 -13.94 22.24
CA MET A 149 34.35 -12.91 21.73
C MET A 149 33.38 -12.45 22.81
N ALA A 150 32.90 -11.20 22.71
CA ALA A 150 31.94 -10.65 23.68
C ALA A 150 30.92 -9.75 23.00
N ALA A 151 29.64 -9.96 23.30
CA ALA A 151 28.59 -9.02 22.92
C ALA A 151 28.55 -7.87 23.93
N ILE A 152 28.54 -6.62 23.45
CA ILE A 152 28.53 -5.43 24.29
C ILE A 152 27.38 -4.47 23.93
N GLY A 153 26.88 -3.74 24.90
CA GLY A 153 25.83 -2.73 24.78
C GLY A 153 26.39 -1.38 24.29
N MET A 154 27.12 -1.42 23.20
CA MET A 154 27.77 -0.25 22.59
C MET A 154 27.83 -0.46 21.08
N GLY A 155 27.50 0.56 20.28
CA GLY A 155 27.63 0.49 18.83
C GLY A 155 29.08 0.67 18.34
N TYR A 156 29.33 0.31 17.09
CA TYR A 156 30.66 0.38 16.46
C TYR A 156 31.35 1.74 16.61
N ASN A 157 30.62 2.83 16.34
CA ASN A 157 31.19 4.18 16.36
C ASN A 157 31.70 4.61 17.73
N GLN A 158 31.09 4.11 18.81
CA GLN A 158 31.55 4.35 20.17
C GLN A 158 32.63 3.36 20.60
N ALA A 159 32.54 2.10 20.17
CA ALA A 159 33.50 1.06 20.51
C ALA A 159 34.88 1.31 19.90
N LYS A 160 34.95 1.73 18.63
CA LYS A 160 36.21 1.86 17.88
C LYS A 160 37.24 2.81 18.50
N THR A 161 36.80 3.77 19.32
CA THR A 161 37.67 4.73 20.01
C THR A 161 38.00 4.34 21.46
N ARG A 162 37.31 3.33 22.01
CA ARG A 162 37.41 2.91 23.42
C ARG A 162 38.09 1.56 23.62
N ILE A 163 38.13 0.72 22.59
CA ILE A 163 38.68 -0.63 22.70
C ILE A 163 40.22 -0.61 22.78
N PRO A 164 40.83 -1.53 23.55
CA PRO A 164 42.27 -1.74 23.55
C PRO A 164 42.81 -2.11 22.16
N PRO A 165 44.08 -1.79 21.82
CA PRO A 165 44.67 -2.11 20.51
C PRO A 165 44.69 -3.60 20.14
N SER A 166 44.60 -4.49 21.13
CA SER A 166 44.57 -5.95 20.94
C SER A 166 43.18 -6.51 20.64
N ILE A 167 42.11 -5.71 20.81
CA ILE A 167 40.71 -6.10 20.60
C ILE A 167 40.19 -5.40 19.35
N GLU A 168 39.41 -6.12 18.53
CA GLU A 168 38.77 -5.62 17.32
C GLU A 168 37.24 -5.72 17.43
N VAL A 169 36.53 -4.84 16.71
CA VAL A 169 35.07 -4.98 16.55
C VAL A 169 34.81 -6.00 15.43
N ALA A 170 34.33 -7.17 15.83
CA ALA A 170 34.04 -8.28 14.94
C ALA A 170 32.67 -8.15 14.26
N CYS A 171 31.64 -7.69 14.97
CA CYS A 171 30.29 -7.58 14.41
C CYS A 171 29.65 -6.25 14.77
N HIS A 172 29.13 -5.54 13.78
CA HIS A 172 28.30 -4.35 13.94
C HIS A 172 26.85 -4.83 13.94
N ASN A 173 26.21 -4.97 15.09
CA ASN A 173 24.88 -5.62 15.18
C ASN A 173 23.74 -4.59 15.13
N SER A 174 23.87 -3.49 15.88
CA SER A 174 22.95 -2.34 15.87
C SER A 174 23.67 -1.08 16.33
N LYS A 175 22.99 0.07 16.24
CA LYS A 175 23.48 1.37 16.72
C LYS A 175 24.02 1.38 18.16
N ASP A 176 23.52 0.45 18.99
CA ASP A 176 23.79 0.30 20.42
C ASP A 176 24.34 -1.09 20.77
N ASN A 177 24.73 -1.90 19.78
CA ASN A 177 25.25 -3.26 20.01
C ASN A 177 26.33 -3.65 19.01
N CYS A 178 27.45 -4.15 19.52
CA CYS A 178 28.48 -4.78 18.70
C CYS A 178 29.07 -6.00 19.41
N THR A 179 29.84 -6.78 18.66
CA THR A 179 30.58 -7.92 19.20
C THR A 179 32.07 -7.66 19.05
N LEU A 180 32.80 -7.78 20.16
CA LEU A 180 34.24 -7.66 20.23
C LEU A 180 34.92 -9.03 20.06
N SER A 181 36.15 -9.02 19.58
CA SER A 181 36.96 -10.22 19.36
C SER A 181 38.44 -9.94 19.65
N GLY A 182 39.09 -10.82 20.40
CA GLY A 182 40.50 -10.64 20.79
C GLY A 182 41.06 -11.77 21.66
N PRO A 183 42.29 -11.62 22.19
CA PRO A 183 42.91 -12.60 23.09
C PRO A 183 42.08 -12.77 24.37
N THR A 184 41.99 -13.99 24.89
CA THR A 184 41.12 -14.30 26.05
C THR A 184 41.39 -13.42 27.26
N ALA A 185 42.66 -13.24 27.65
CA ALA A 185 43.02 -12.46 28.84
C ALA A 185 42.60 -10.98 28.72
N ASP A 186 42.83 -10.38 27.56
CA ASP A 186 42.49 -8.98 27.28
C ASP A 186 40.97 -8.79 27.24
N MET A 187 40.26 -9.74 26.61
CA MET A 187 38.80 -9.75 26.53
C MET A 187 38.16 -9.90 27.92
N GLU A 188 38.63 -10.81 28.76
CA GLU A 188 38.14 -10.97 30.14
C GLU A 188 38.35 -9.70 30.97
N THR A 189 39.53 -9.10 30.87
CA THR A 189 39.87 -7.84 31.57
C THR A 189 38.96 -6.71 31.12
N TYR A 190 38.82 -6.51 29.81
CA TYR A 190 38.03 -5.41 29.27
C TYR A 190 36.52 -5.58 29.48
N VAL A 191 36.01 -6.81 29.37
CA VAL A 191 34.59 -7.10 29.68
C VAL A 191 34.27 -6.81 31.14
N LYS A 192 35.17 -7.19 32.07
CA LYS A 192 35.00 -6.86 33.48
C LYS A 192 34.98 -5.35 33.71
N GLN A 193 35.89 -4.61 33.07
CA GLN A 193 35.91 -3.15 33.12
C GLN A 193 34.58 -2.55 32.63
N LEU A 194 34.07 -3.00 31.47
CA LEU A 194 32.79 -2.51 30.95
C LEU A 194 31.61 -2.80 31.89
N GLN A 195 31.61 -3.97 32.54
CA GLN A 195 30.60 -4.33 33.54
C GLN A 195 30.67 -3.43 34.78
N GLU A 196 31.87 -3.11 35.26
CA GLU A 196 32.10 -2.17 36.38
C GLU A 196 31.63 -0.75 36.04
N GLU A 197 31.73 -0.34 34.77
CA GLU A 197 31.20 0.92 34.24
C GLU A 197 29.67 0.89 33.98
N GLY A 198 28.98 -0.22 34.26
CA GLY A 198 27.54 -0.38 34.04
C GLY A 198 27.14 -0.63 32.58
N THR A 199 28.08 -0.91 31.69
CA THR A 199 27.81 -1.28 30.30
C THR A 199 27.53 -2.77 30.18
N PHE A 200 26.48 -3.15 29.44
CA PHE A 200 26.22 -4.57 29.14
C PHE A 200 27.43 -5.17 28.41
N ALA A 201 28.02 -6.23 28.95
CA ALA A 201 29.06 -6.99 28.28
C ALA A 201 28.96 -8.47 28.69
N ARG A 202 28.95 -9.37 27.70
CA ARG A 202 28.82 -10.82 27.93
C ARG A 202 29.72 -11.59 26.99
N LEU A 203 30.57 -12.45 27.56
CA LEU A 203 31.41 -13.39 26.79
C LEU A 203 30.55 -14.41 26.03
N VAL A 204 30.99 -14.78 24.84
CA VAL A 204 30.34 -15.74 23.95
C VAL A 204 31.25 -16.95 23.80
N ASN A 205 30.71 -18.15 24.00
CA ASN A 205 31.47 -19.38 23.78
C ASN A 205 31.67 -19.60 22.28
N VAL A 206 32.91 -19.45 21.84
CA VAL A 206 33.37 -19.61 20.44
C VAL A 206 34.55 -20.57 20.37
N SER A 207 34.58 -21.57 21.27
CA SER A 207 35.63 -22.60 21.36
C SER A 207 37.05 -22.02 21.43
N ASN A 208 37.22 -20.94 22.19
CA ASN A 208 38.47 -20.20 22.35
C ASN A 208 39.05 -19.59 21.05
N ILE A 209 38.22 -19.21 20.07
CA ILE A 209 38.66 -18.63 18.80
C ILE A 209 38.13 -17.20 18.63
N ALA A 210 39.02 -16.26 18.30
CA ALA A 210 38.68 -14.87 18.01
C ALA A 210 38.30 -14.68 16.53
N TYR A 211 37.05 -14.99 16.16
CA TYR A 211 36.55 -14.82 14.79
C TYR A 211 36.45 -13.36 14.35
N HIS A 212 36.43 -13.12 13.03
CA HIS A 212 36.30 -11.79 12.42
C HIS A 212 37.34 -10.79 12.96
N SER A 213 38.57 -11.29 13.10
CA SER A 213 39.69 -10.52 13.63
C SER A 213 40.98 -10.90 12.93
N ARG A 214 42.06 -10.16 13.18
CA ARG A 214 43.40 -10.53 12.72
C ARG A 214 43.85 -11.91 13.19
N TYR A 215 43.31 -12.41 14.30
CA TYR A 215 43.77 -13.66 14.93
C TYR A 215 43.32 -14.92 14.19
N ILE A 216 42.27 -14.85 13.36
CA ILE A 216 41.81 -15.99 12.54
C ILE A 216 42.51 -16.07 11.17
N LYS A 217 43.34 -15.06 10.81
CA LYS A 217 44.08 -15.02 9.55
C LYS A 217 44.88 -16.30 9.23
N PRO A 218 45.53 -16.99 10.19
CA PRO A 218 46.26 -18.23 9.90
C PRO A 218 45.38 -19.35 9.33
N ALA A 219 44.07 -19.37 9.61
CA ALA A 219 43.14 -20.37 9.08
C ALA A 219 42.75 -20.11 7.61
N ALA A 220 42.93 -18.88 7.11
CA ALA A 220 42.42 -18.48 5.79
C ALA A 220 43.03 -19.23 4.59
N PRO A 221 44.36 -19.51 4.53
CA PRO A 221 44.92 -20.28 3.43
C PRO A 221 44.33 -21.69 3.31
N LYS A 222 44.24 -22.43 4.43
CA LYS A 222 43.62 -23.77 4.46
C LYS A 222 42.14 -23.71 4.09
N LEU A 223 41.41 -22.74 4.64
CA LEU A 223 40.00 -22.58 4.30
C LEU A 223 39.83 -22.31 2.79
N LEU A 224 40.62 -21.39 2.23
CA LEU A 224 40.55 -21.08 0.80
C LEU A 224 40.84 -22.30 -0.07
N GLU A 225 41.83 -23.12 0.31
CA GLU A 225 42.14 -24.37 -0.37
C GLU A 225 40.92 -25.32 -0.37
N TYR A 226 40.32 -25.56 0.80
CA TYR A 226 39.16 -26.43 0.92
C TYR A 226 37.94 -25.89 0.15
N LEU A 227 37.67 -24.59 0.23
CA LEU A 227 36.54 -23.98 -0.46
C LEU A 227 36.70 -23.99 -1.97
N ARG A 228 37.92 -23.90 -2.51
CA ARG A 228 38.17 -24.03 -3.97
C ARG A 228 37.85 -25.42 -4.51
N GLN A 229 37.94 -26.46 -3.67
CA GLN A 229 37.57 -27.82 -4.05
C GLN A 229 36.04 -28.01 -4.08
N ILE A 230 35.28 -27.19 -3.34
CA ILE A 230 33.83 -27.29 -3.21
C ILE A 230 33.12 -26.34 -4.18
N ILE A 231 33.63 -25.11 -4.30
CA ILE A 231 33.11 -24.05 -5.15
C ILE A 231 34.01 -23.95 -6.38
N THR A 232 33.89 -24.94 -7.26
CA THR A 232 34.69 -25.04 -8.49
C THR A 232 34.23 -24.06 -9.56
N ASP A 233 32.94 -23.70 -9.57
CA ASP A 233 32.32 -22.75 -10.50
C ASP A 233 31.52 -21.70 -9.70
N PRO A 234 32.13 -20.56 -9.34
CA PRO A 234 31.48 -19.51 -8.57
C PRO A 234 30.33 -18.86 -9.34
N LYS A 235 29.12 -18.90 -8.79
CA LYS A 235 27.94 -18.25 -9.36
C LYS A 235 27.85 -16.77 -8.99
N PRO A 236 27.26 -15.92 -9.84
CA PRO A 236 26.96 -14.53 -9.48
C PRO A 236 25.91 -14.47 -8.36
N ARG A 237 26.16 -13.62 -7.37
CA ARG A 237 25.22 -13.27 -6.31
C ARG A 237 24.13 -12.38 -6.90
N SER A 238 22.87 -12.64 -6.57
CA SER A 238 21.79 -11.78 -7.01
C SER A 238 21.79 -10.46 -6.24
N SER A 239 21.10 -9.45 -6.78
CA SER A 239 20.90 -8.16 -6.11
C SER A 239 20.07 -8.27 -4.83
N LYS A 240 19.39 -9.40 -4.59
CA LYS A 240 18.62 -9.65 -3.36
C LYS A 240 19.54 -9.89 -2.16
N TRP A 241 20.76 -10.38 -2.39
CA TRP A 241 21.70 -10.69 -1.33
C TRP A 241 22.54 -9.48 -0.94
N ILE A 242 22.16 -8.86 0.18
CA ILE A 242 22.93 -7.82 0.85
C ILE A 242 24.10 -8.44 1.60
N SER A 243 25.33 -8.16 1.13
CA SER A 243 26.55 -8.69 1.76
C SER A 243 26.79 -7.98 3.08
N THR A 244 27.10 -8.74 4.12
CA THR A 244 27.59 -8.21 5.42
C THR A 244 29.09 -8.44 5.61
N SER A 245 29.77 -8.96 4.58
CA SER A 245 31.20 -9.31 4.58
C SER A 245 32.08 -8.34 3.80
N ALA A 246 31.46 -7.52 2.96
CA ALA A 246 32.13 -6.49 2.18
C ALA A 246 31.43 -5.15 2.43
N PRO A 247 32.18 -4.05 2.61
CA PRO A 247 31.58 -2.72 2.67
C PRO A 247 30.89 -2.42 1.33
N GLU A 248 29.83 -1.63 1.40
CA GLU A 248 29.01 -1.24 0.24
C GLU A 248 29.83 -0.71 -0.94
N SER A 249 30.86 0.09 -0.65
CA SER A 249 31.77 0.64 -1.66
C SER A 249 32.56 -0.42 -2.46
N LYS A 250 32.53 -1.67 -2.04
CA LYS A 250 33.16 -2.81 -2.71
C LYS A 250 32.16 -3.81 -3.28
N TRP A 251 30.86 -3.59 -3.17
CA TRP A 251 29.87 -4.56 -3.69
C TRP A 251 29.97 -4.76 -5.20
N ASP A 252 30.45 -3.75 -5.93
CA ASP A 252 30.62 -3.82 -7.38
C ASP A 252 31.92 -4.48 -7.85
N THR A 253 32.81 -4.90 -6.94
CA THR A 253 34.04 -5.61 -7.34
C THR A 253 33.72 -7.06 -7.70
N GLU A 254 34.56 -7.65 -8.56
CA GLU A 254 34.39 -9.04 -9.00
C GLU A 254 34.38 -10.02 -7.81
N GLU A 255 35.18 -9.75 -6.77
CA GLU A 255 35.24 -10.58 -5.57
C GLU A 255 33.94 -10.56 -4.77
N ALA A 256 33.23 -9.42 -4.77
CA ALA A 256 31.96 -9.26 -4.06
C ALA A 256 30.76 -9.70 -4.90
N LYS A 257 30.84 -9.66 -6.23
CA LYS A 257 29.76 -10.10 -7.14
C LYS A 257 29.61 -11.62 -7.21
N LEU A 258 30.69 -12.37 -7.01
CA LEU A 258 30.67 -13.84 -7.09
C LEU A 258 30.56 -14.51 -5.72
N CYS A 259 29.71 -15.52 -5.60
CA CYS A 259 29.69 -16.46 -4.48
C CYS A 259 30.87 -17.43 -4.62
N SER A 260 32.06 -16.93 -4.29
CA SER A 260 33.33 -17.62 -4.51
C SER A 260 33.96 -18.13 -3.22
N ALA A 261 34.93 -19.04 -3.35
CA ALA A 261 35.79 -19.46 -2.24
C ALA A 261 36.46 -18.25 -1.56
N THR A 262 36.95 -17.28 -2.35
CA THR A 262 37.55 -16.04 -1.85
C THR A 262 36.56 -15.21 -1.04
N TYR A 263 35.32 -15.07 -1.52
CA TYR A 263 34.25 -14.35 -0.81
C TYR A 263 33.98 -14.96 0.57
N HIS A 264 33.80 -16.28 0.64
CA HIS A 264 33.53 -16.97 1.90
C HIS A 264 34.74 -17.03 2.84
N THR A 265 35.96 -17.05 2.31
CA THR A 265 37.18 -16.84 3.14
C THR A 265 37.22 -15.43 3.69
N ASN A 266 36.87 -14.41 2.90
CA ASN A 266 36.80 -13.02 3.37
C ASN A 266 35.72 -12.82 4.44
N ASN A 267 34.55 -13.48 4.34
CA ASN A 267 33.53 -13.47 5.39
C ASN A 267 34.06 -13.95 6.76
N LEU A 268 35.07 -14.85 6.80
CA LEU A 268 35.67 -15.29 8.07
C LEU A 268 36.61 -14.22 8.66
N LEU A 269 37.25 -13.44 7.80
CA LEU A 269 38.32 -12.50 8.14
C LEU A 269 37.81 -11.11 8.50
N GLY A 270 36.86 -10.60 7.72
CA GLY A 270 36.32 -9.26 7.86
C GLY A 270 35.31 -9.15 8.99
N SER A 271 35.10 -7.93 9.47
CA SER A 271 33.99 -7.60 10.37
C SER A 271 32.64 -7.83 9.68
N VAL A 272 31.66 -8.26 10.46
CA VAL A 272 30.27 -8.44 10.03
C VAL A 272 29.54 -7.10 10.10
N LEU A 273 29.21 -6.55 8.94
CA LEU A 273 28.54 -5.25 8.77
C LEU A 273 27.00 -5.41 8.79
N PHE A 274 26.47 -5.96 9.88
CA PHE A 274 25.04 -6.32 9.96
C PHE A 274 24.15 -5.10 10.15
N GLU A 275 24.53 -4.14 10.99
CA GLU A 275 23.83 -2.85 11.13
C GLU A 275 23.71 -2.14 9.79
N GLU A 276 24.79 -2.10 9.02
CA GLU A 276 24.82 -1.51 7.69
C GLU A 276 23.90 -2.26 6.72
N GLY A 277 23.95 -3.59 6.71
CA GLY A 277 23.06 -4.40 5.87
C GLY A 277 21.58 -4.25 6.23
N THR A 278 21.23 -4.12 7.51
CA THR A 278 19.81 -3.98 7.94
C THR A 278 19.15 -2.69 7.46
N LYS A 279 19.93 -1.67 7.07
CA LYS A 279 19.39 -0.42 6.49
C LYS A 279 18.70 -0.61 5.14
N TYR A 280 18.99 -1.72 4.46
CA TYR A 280 18.39 -2.07 3.18
C TYR A 280 17.06 -2.79 3.31
N ILE A 281 16.68 -3.19 4.53
CA ILE A 281 15.39 -3.82 4.81
C ILE A 281 14.31 -2.72 4.76
N PRO A 282 13.29 -2.83 3.89
CA PRO A 282 12.21 -1.86 3.77
C PRO A 282 11.42 -1.70 5.08
N ASP A 283 10.84 -0.52 5.27
CA ASP A 283 10.18 -0.12 6.52
C ASP A 283 8.96 -0.98 6.88
N ASP A 284 8.30 -1.61 5.90
CA ASP A 284 7.13 -2.47 6.05
C ASP A 284 7.46 -3.97 5.86
N ALA A 285 8.73 -4.36 5.81
CA ALA A 285 9.14 -5.72 5.46
C ALA A 285 8.70 -6.79 6.48
N ILE A 286 8.61 -8.03 5.99
CA ILE A 286 8.42 -9.23 6.80
C ILE A 286 9.78 -9.93 6.92
N ALA A 287 10.40 -9.80 8.09
CA ALA A 287 11.74 -10.30 8.39
C ALA A 287 11.68 -11.68 9.04
N ILE A 288 12.05 -12.73 8.30
CA ILE A 288 12.01 -14.13 8.73
C ILE A 288 13.42 -14.56 9.16
N GLU A 289 13.59 -14.87 10.44
CA GLU A 289 14.87 -15.31 10.99
C GLU A 289 15.02 -16.84 10.92
N ILE A 290 16.01 -17.28 10.15
CA ILE A 290 16.30 -18.68 9.81
C ILE A 290 17.56 -19.12 10.56
N ALA A 291 17.35 -19.85 11.66
CA ALA A 291 18.41 -20.32 12.54
C ALA A 291 17.90 -21.46 13.45
N PRO A 292 18.79 -22.19 14.16
CA PRO A 292 18.40 -23.10 15.25
C PRO A 292 17.77 -22.40 16.47
N HIS A 293 17.96 -21.09 16.59
CA HIS A 293 17.30 -20.23 17.57
C HIS A 293 17.24 -18.81 17.01
N GLY A 294 16.08 -18.14 17.14
CA GLY A 294 15.91 -16.71 16.86
C GLY A 294 16.75 -15.79 17.75
N LEU A 295 18.07 -15.80 17.56
CA LEU A 295 19.09 -15.07 18.31
C LEU A 295 19.04 -13.56 18.05
N LEU A 296 18.78 -13.16 16.80
CA LEU A 296 18.82 -11.77 16.35
C LEU A 296 17.51 -11.02 16.62
N GLN A 297 16.47 -11.68 17.12
CA GLN A 297 15.16 -11.07 17.41
C GLN A 297 15.25 -9.75 18.19
N ALA A 298 16.08 -9.67 19.23
CA ALA A 298 16.25 -8.43 20.00
C ALA A 298 16.96 -7.32 19.22
N ILE A 299 17.91 -7.68 18.36
CA ILE A 299 18.65 -6.75 17.48
C ILE A 299 17.70 -6.24 16.40
N LEU A 300 17.01 -7.13 15.69
CA LEU A 300 16.07 -6.79 14.62
C LEU A 300 14.93 -5.89 15.10
N LYS A 301 14.35 -6.17 16.27
CA LYS A 301 13.30 -5.32 16.86
C LYS A 301 13.77 -3.90 17.18
N ARG A 302 15.06 -3.68 17.42
CA ARG A 302 15.63 -2.34 17.69
C ARG A 302 16.11 -1.63 16.43
N SER A 303 16.60 -2.39 15.46
CA SER A 303 17.18 -1.87 14.21
C SER A 303 16.13 -1.58 13.14
N LEU A 304 15.04 -2.36 13.08
CA LEU A 304 13.98 -2.21 12.09
C LEU A 304 12.87 -1.27 12.59
N LYS A 305 12.07 -0.76 11.64
CA LYS A 305 10.92 0.10 11.95
C LYS A 305 9.79 -0.67 12.64
N SER A 306 8.87 0.06 13.27
CA SER A 306 7.69 -0.50 13.95
C SER A 306 6.80 -1.34 13.04
N ASP A 307 6.77 -1.00 11.75
CA ASP A 307 5.84 -1.59 10.79
C ASP A 307 6.41 -2.91 10.22
N CYS A 308 7.70 -3.18 10.42
CA CYS A 308 8.32 -4.46 10.12
C CYS A 308 7.79 -5.58 11.04
N THR A 309 7.48 -6.73 10.46
CA THR A 309 7.12 -7.92 11.23
C THR A 309 8.31 -8.87 11.35
N ASN A 310 8.81 -9.09 12.57
CA ASN A 310 9.91 -10.02 12.85
C ASN A 310 9.38 -11.42 13.24
N ILE A 311 9.78 -12.45 12.50
CA ILE A 311 9.27 -13.83 12.66
C ILE A 311 10.45 -14.81 12.80
N PRO A 312 10.73 -15.35 14.01
CA PRO A 312 11.68 -16.44 14.17
C PRO A 312 11.05 -17.79 13.82
N LEU A 313 11.79 -18.67 13.15
CA LEU A 313 11.31 -20.03 12.84
C LEU A 313 11.46 -21.01 14.00
N THR A 314 12.40 -20.77 14.91
CA THR A 314 12.73 -21.67 16.02
C THR A 314 13.10 -20.92 17.29
N GLN A 315 13.02 -21.60 18.42
CA GLN A 315 13.36 -21.05 19.73
C GLN A 315 14.09 -22.09 20.57
N ARG A 316 15.23 -21.69 21.16
CA ARG A 316 16.01 -22.53 22.08
C ARG A 316 15.15 -23.05 23.23
N GLY A 317 15.24 -24.36 23.49
CA GLY A 317 14.58 -25.00 24.62
C GLY A 317 13.07 -25.14 24.48
N ASN A 318 12.50 -24.84 23.31
CA ASN A 318 11.07 -25.05 23.06
C ASN A 318 10.78 -26.56 22.93
N LYS A 319 9.91 -27.09 23.80
CA LYS A 319 9.56 -28.52 23.84
C LYS A 319 8.66 -28.97 22.68
N ASN A 320 8.05 -28.04 21.96
CA ASN A 320 7.18 -28.31 20.82
C ASN A 320 7.59 -27.43 19.62
N ALA A 321 8.81 -27.65 19.13
CA ALA A 321 9.39 -26.84 18.06
C ALA A 321 8.57 -26.89 16.75
N VAL A 322 7.89 -28.01 16.47
CA VAL A 322 6.98 -28.14 15.32
C VAL A 322 5.81 -27.16 15.45
N GLN A 323 5.15 -27.11 16.61
CA GLN A 323 4.07 -26.16 16.84
C GLN A 323 4.59 -24.71 16.76
N PHE A 324 5.79 -24.43 17.27
CA PHE A 324 6.39 -23.10 17.17
C PHE A 324 6.61 -22.69 15.71
N LEU A 325 7.12 -23.58 14.87
CA LEU A 325 7.30 -23.34 13.44
C LEU A 325 5.96 -23.14 12.72
N LEU A 326 4.95 -23.98 13.01
CA LEU A 326 3.60 -23.82 12.43
C LEU A 326 2.96 -22.48 12.86
N ASN A 327 3.17 -22.04 14.09
CA ASN A 327 2.75 -20.70 14.53
C ASN A 327 3.48 -19.59 13.78
N ALA A 328 4.77 -19.76 13.47
CA ALA A 328 5.53 -18.82 12.65
C ALA A 328 4.96 -18.75 11.22
N ILE A 329 4.61 -19.89 10.62
CA ILE A 329 3.96 -19.97 9.31
C ILE A 329 2.57 -19.31 9.34
N GLY A 330 1.76 -19.55 10.38
CA GLY A 330 0.47 -18.88 10.56
C GLY A 330 0.62 -17.35 10.69
N LYS A 331 1.68 -16.88 11.36
CA LYS A 331 2.00 -15.44 11.40
C LYS A 331 2.35 -14.90 10.03
N MET A 332 3.12 -15.62 9.21
CA MET A 332 3.43 -15.23 7.82
C MET A 332 2.14 -15.06 7.01
N HIS A 333 1.22 -16.01 7.11
CA HIS A 333 -0.08 -15.94 6.45
C HIS A 333 -0.88 -14.70 6.88
N ASN A 334 -0.98 -14.46 8.18
CA ASN A 334 -1.73 -13.31 8.73
C ASN A 334 -1.17 -11.95 8.31
N VAL A 335 0.12 -11.86 7.94
CA VAL A 335 0.74 -10.62 7.46
C VAL A 335 0.78 -10.52 5.93
N GLY A 336 0.10 -11.43 5.22
CA GLY A 336 -0.13 -11.35 3.78
C GLY A 336 0.81 -12.21 2.91
N ILE A 337 1.58 -13.14 3.48
CA ILE A 337 2.33 -14.12 2.69
C ILE A 337 1.37 -15.25 2.28
N ASP A 338 1.29 -15.52 0.99
CA ASP A 338 0.60 -16.71 0.49
C ASP A 338 1.51 -17.94 0.72
N VAL A 339 1.04 -18.87 1.54
CA VAL A 339 1.81 -20.04 1.98
C VAL A 339 1.08 -21.29 1.51
N ASP A 340 1.73 -22.09 0.66
CA ASP A 340 1.21 -23.40 0.27
C ASP A 340 1.48 -24.42 1.39
N LEU A 341 0.44 -24.77 2.15
CA LEU A 341 0.56 -25.75 3.21
C LEU A 341 0.50 -27.20 2.73
N SER A 342 0.13 -27.44 1.46
CA SER A 342 -0.04 -28.80 0.93
C SER A 342 1.19 -29.72 1.11
N PRO A 343 2.45 -29.23 1.02
CA PRO A 343 3.64 -30.08 1.20
C PRO A 343 3.84 -30.57 2.63
N LEU A 344 3.19 -29.97 3.63
CA LEU A 344 3.28 -30.41 5.02
C LEU A 344 2.38 -31.62 5.32
N TYR A 345 1.45 -31.94 4.43
CA TYR A 345 0.47 -33.01 4.61
C TYR A 345 0.67 -34.11 3.56
N PRO A 346 0.21 -35.34 3.84
CA PRO A 346 0.09 -36.36 2.81
C PRO A 346 -0.78 -35.86 1.64
N PRO A 347 -0.49 -36.29 0.39
CA PRO A 347 -1.31 -35.95 -0.76
C PRO A 347 -2.78 -36.29 -0.52
N ILE A 348 -3.67 -35.34 -0.77
CA ILE A 348 -5.11 -35.54 -0.67
C ILE A 348 -5.58 -36.31 -1.91
N GLU A 349 -6.28 -37.42 -1.70
CA GLU A 349 -6.92 -38.17 -2.78
C GLU A 349 -8.28 -37.54 -3.11
N TYR A 350 -8.47 -37.18 -4.38
CA TYR A 350 -9.74 -36.68 -4.91
C TYR A 350 -10.43 -37.77 -5.75
N PRO A 351 -11.79 -37.84 -5.73
CA PRO A 351 -12.72 -36.96 -5.02
C PRO A 351 -12.77 -37.24 -3.51
N ILE A 352 -13.10 -36.21 -2.72
CA ILE A 352 -13.26 -36.35 -1.27
C ILE A 352 -14.45 -37.25 -0.90
N SER A 353 -14.38 -37.86 0.29
CA SER A 353 -15.41 -38.77 0.82
C SER A 353 -16.80 -38.13 0.92
N ARG A 354 -17.83 -38.91 0.59
CA ARG A 354 -19.24 -38.52 0.78
C ARG A 354 -19.52 -38.29 2.26
N GLY A 355 -19.92 -37.08 2.62
CA GLY A 355 -20.18 -36.67 4.01
C GLY A 355 -19.19 -35.65 4.57
N THR A 356 -18.14 -35.29 3.84
CA THR A 356 -17.29 -34.14 4.19
C THR A 356 -18.12 -32.86 4.17
N SER A 357 -18.06 -32.10 5.26
CA SER A 357 -18.82 -30.86 5.45
C SER A 357 -18.55 -29.84 4.35
N THR A 358 -19.59 -29.14 3.91
CA THR A 358 -19.46 -28.02 2.98
C THR A 358 -18.76 -26.82 3.64
N LEU A 359 -17.92 -26.13 2.88
CA LEU A 359 -17.26 -24.89 3.32
C LEU A 359 -18.16 -23.66 3.15
N ALA A 360 -19.22 -23.74 2.33
CA ALA A 360 -20.06 -22.60 2.00
C ALA A 360 -20.63 -21.83 3.22
N PRO A 361 -21.06 -22.49 4.32
CA PRO A 361 -21.57 -21.79 5.49
C PRO A 361 -20.50 -21.05 6.31
N LEU A 362 -19.22 -21.34 6.08
CA LEU A 362 -18.08 -20.76 6.81
C LEU A 362 -17.51 -19.50 6.13
N VAL A 363 -17.89 -19.26 4.87
CA VAL A 363 -17.43 -18.08 4.12
C VAL A 363 -18.44 -16.95 4.32
N HIS A 364 -17.98 -15.88 4.99
CA HIS A 364 -18.77 -14.68 5.20
C HIS A 364 -18.20 -13.53 4.37
N TRP A 365 -19.10 -12.67 3.91
CA TRP A 365 -18.77 -11.45 3.18
C TRP A 365 -19.17 -10.27 4.05
N GLU A 366 -18.49 -9.14 3.87
CA GLU A 366 -18.92 -7.91 4.51
C GLU A 366 -20.08 -7.29 3.72
N HIS A 367 -21.31 -7.54 4.18
CA HIS A 367 -22.56 -7.13 3.53
C HIS A 367 -23.17 -5.87 4.15
N SER A 368 -22.36 -4.99 4.77
CA SER A 368 -22.86 -3.71 5.27
C SER A 368 -23.32 -2.77 4.16
N GLU A 369 -22.71 -2.87 2.98
CA GLU A 369 -23.15 -2.12 1.80
C GLU A 369 -24.42 -2.73 1.21
N LYS A 370 -25.45 -1.90 1.06
CA LYS A 370 -26.75 -2.30 0.50
C LYS A 370 -26.87 -1.84 -0.95
N TRP A 371 -27.01 -2.80 -1.85
CA TRP A 371 -27.19 -2.56 -3.27
C TRP A 371 -28.69 -2.52 -3.63
N ARG A 372 -29.09 -1.58 -4.49
CA ARG A 372 -30.47 -1.52 -5.00
C ARG A 372 -30.70 -2.62 -6.03
N ILE A 373 -31.83 -3.34 -5.91
CA ILE A 373 -32.21 -4.40 -6.85
C ILE A 373 -33.28 -3.82 -7.79
N GLY A 374 -32.96 -3.79 -9.10
CA GLY A 374 -33.60 -2.97 -10.14
C GLY A 374 -35.03 -3.31 -10.58
N VAL A 375 -35.97 -3.40 -9.63
CA VAL A 375 -37.41 -3.38 -9.95
C VAL A 375 -38.00 -1.97 -9.82
N GLU A 376 -37.49 -1.15 -8.89
CA GLU A 376 -38.03 0.19 -8.66
C GLU A 376 -37.75 1.15 -9.83
N GLU A 377 -36.54 1.18 -10.39
CA GLU A 377 -36.17 2.15 -11.44
C GLU A 377 -37.05 2.09 -12.69
N ARG A 378 -37.53 0.90 -13.11
CA ARG A 378 -38.44 0.78 -14.26
C ARG A 378 -39.87 1.18 -13.94
N ILE A 379 -40.30 1.06 -12.68
CA ILE A 379 -41.65 1.41 -12.24
C ILE A 379 -41.77 2.92 -12.00
N THR A 380 -40.71 3.58 -11.51
CA THR A 380 -40.72 5.03 -11.22
C THR A 380 -41.10 5.86 -12.46
N TYR A 381 -40.48 5.60 -13.62
CA TYR A 381 -40.74 6.38 -14.84
C TYR A 381 -42.12 6.14 -15.49
N LEU A 382 -42.82 5.06 -15.15
CA LEU A 382 -44.14 4.74 -15.74
C LEU A 382 -45.25 5.71 -15.32
N PHE A 383 -45.07 6.47 -14.22
CA PHE A 383 -46.13 7.30 -13.63
C PHE A 383 -45.92 8.82 -13.71
N SER A 384 -44.96 9.30 -14.53
CA SER A 384 -44.63 10.74 -14.63
C SER A 384 -43.98 11.31 -13.37
N VAL A 385 -43.35 10.44 -12.58
CA VAL A 385 -42.62 10.76 -11.35
C VAL A 385 -41.16 10.29 -11.52
N LYS A 386 -40.22 11.01 -10.90
CA LYS A 386 -38.82 10.62 -10.77
C LYS A 386 -38.37 10.85 -9.34
N ASP A 387 -38.00 9.77 -8.67
CA ASP A 387 -37.40 9.81 -7.34
C ASP A 387 -35.88 9.65 -7.47
N ALA A 388 -35.13 10.58 -6.90
CA ALA A 388 -33.68 10.60 -6.97
C ALA A 388 -33.08 10.84 -5.57
N HIS A 389 -31.84 10.40 -5.38
CA HIS A 389 -31.02 10.77 -4.22
C HIS A 389 -29.76 11.45 -4.73
N VAL A 390 -29.61 12.74 -4.41
CA VAL A 390 -28.48 13.54 -4.89
C VAL A 390 -27.31 13.38 -3.93
N MET A 391 -26.16 12.95 -4.46
CA MET A 391 -24.91 12.68 -3.73
C MET A 391 -23.72 13.25 -4.49
N LEU A 392 -22.88 14.07 -3.84
CA LEU A 392 -21.71 14.70 -4.48
C LEU A 392 -20.63 13.70 -4.95
N HIS A 393 -20.59 12.51 -4.37
CA HIS A 393 -19.64 11.46 -4.77
C HIS A 393 -20.14 10.58 -5.92
N SER A 394 -21.39 10.75 -6.37
CA SER A 394 -21.91 10.03 -7.53
C SER A 394 -21.46 10.68 -8.84
N ASP A 395 -21.10 9.89 -9.85
CA ASP A 395 -20.67 10.41 -11.16
C ASP A 395 -21.71 11.34 -11.80
N GLN A 396 -23.00 11.06 -11.57
CA GLN A 396 -24.11 11.85 -12.09
C GLN A 396 -24.14 13.29 -11.54
N TYR A 397 -23.88 13.49 -10.25
CA TYR A 397 -24.04 14.79 -9.58
C TYR A 397 -22.72 15.41 -9.10
N ARG A 398 -21.57 14.78 -9.37
CA ARG A 398 -20.26 15.27 -8.96
C ARG A 398 -19.96 16.68 -9.46
N TYR A 399 -20.46 17.06 -10.64
CA TYR A 399 -20.27 18.40 -11.20
C TYR A 399 -20.88 19.50 -10.31
N CYS A 400 -21.91 19.20 -9.51
CA CYS A 400 -22.55 20.16 -8.59
C CYS A 400 -21.60 20.68 -7.50
N THR A 401 -20.44 20.05 -7.25
CA THR A 401 -19.40 20.64 -6.39
C THR A 401 -18.88 21.97 -6.94
N GLY A 402 -19.07 22.21 -8.24
CA GLY A 402 -18.73 23.46 -8.92
C GLY A 402 -19.69 24.61 -8.68
N HIS A 403 -20.80 24.40 -7.96
CA HIS A 403 -21.83 25.40 -7.70
C HIS A 403 -22.05 25.57 -6.21
N GLU A 404 -21.35 26.55 -5.61
CA GLU A 404 -21.41 26.83 -4.18
C GLU A 404 -22.02 28.21 -3.88
N LEU A 405 -22.89 28.24 -2.87
CA LEU A 405 -23.49 29.45 -2.31
C LEU A 405 -23.27 29.45 -0.80
N ASP A 406 -22.69 30.51 -0.25
CA ASP A 406 -22.37 30.60 1.20
C ASP A 406 -21.64 29.32 1.71
N ASP A 407 -20.63 28.84 0.95
CA ASP A 407 -19.82 27.64 1.24
C ASP A 407 -20.57 26.30 1.26
N ASN A 408 -21.80 26.28 0.76
CA ASN A 408 -22.61 25.09 0.60
C ASN A 408 -22.79 24.76 -0.89
N CYS A 409 -22.60 23.49 -1.28
CA CYS A 409 -22.91 23.05 -2.63
C CYS A 409 -24.44 23.09 -2.82
N VAL A 410 -24.90 23.78 -3.85
CA VAL A 410 -26.33 23.98 -4.13
C VAL A 410 -26.72 23.27 -5.42
N PHE A 411 -27.87 22.61 -5.39
CA PHE A 411 -28.41 21.95 -6.58
C PHE A 411 -28.81 22.99 -7.64
N PRO A 412 -28.22 22.93 -8.85
CA PRO A 412 -28.43 23.95 -9.88
C PRO A 412 -29.83 23.87 -10.50
N LEU A 413 -30.33 24.98 -11.04
CA LEU A 413 -31.66 25.05 -11.66
C LEU A 413 -31.75 24.11 -12.87
N SER A 414 -30.70 24.11 -13.69
CA SER A 414 -30.58 23.26 -14.86
C SER A 414 -30.78 21.77 -14.55
N ALA A 415 -30.28 21.28 -13.42
CA ALA A 415 -30.45 19.88 -13.01
C ALA A 415 -31.91 19.56 -12.62
N PHE A 416 -32.64 20.50 -12.02
CA PHE A 416 -34.08 20.33 -11.79
C PHE A 416 -34.85 20.22 -13.11
N LEU A 417 -34.52 21.08 -14.08
CA LEU A 417 -35.20 21.10 -15.38
C LEU A 417 -34.83 19.90 -16.25
N GLU A 418 -33.61 19.38 -16.12
CA GLU A 418 -33.19 18.12 -16.74
C GLU A 418 -34.05 16.95 -16.30
N MET A 419 -34.36 16.85 -15.00
CA MET A 419 -35.29 15.81 -14.51
C MET A 419 -36.66 15.90 -15.19
N MET A 420 -37.16 17.12 -15.44
CA MET A 420 -38.44 17.32 -16.11
C MET A 420 -38.38 16.88 -17.57
N LEU A 421 -37.31 17.26 -18.28
CA LEU A 421 -37.07 16.84 -19.65
C LEU A 421 -37.00 15.32 -19.78
N GLU A 422 -36.30 14.64 -18.87
CA GLU A 422 -36.25 13.18 -18.83
C GLU A 422 -37.65 12.56 -18.65
N ILE A 423 -38.47 13.08 -17.74
CA ILE A 423 -39.84 12.58 -17.49
C ILE A 423 -40.72 12.74 -18.74
N VAL A 424 -40.71 13.92 -19.38
CA VAL A 424 -41.56 14.16 -20.55
C VAL A 424 -41.06 13.50 -21.83
N SER A 425 -39.74 13.27 -21.92
CA SER A 425 -39.14 12.56 -23.06
C SER A 425 -39.27 11.04 -22.94
N TYR A 426 -39.60 10.54 -21.75
CA TYR A 426 -39.75 9.11 -21.51
C TYR A 426 -40.87 8.51 -22.37
N GLY A 427 -40.49 7.59 -23.26
CA GLY A 427 -41.37 6.92 -24.21
C GLY A 427 -41.43 7.55 -25.60
N LEU A 428 -40.74 8.67 -25.84
CA LEU A 428 -40.55 9.19 -27.19
C LEU A 428 -39.57 8.31 -27.98
N GLN A 429 -39.83 8.11 -29.27
CA GLN A 429 -38.95 7.34 -30.16
C GLN A 429 -37.64 8.07 -30.48
N THR A 430 -37.70 9.40 -30.51
CA THR A 430 -36.57 10.28 -30.79
C THR A 430 -36.50 11.37 -29.72
N PRO A 431 -35.29 11.82 -29.34
CA PRO A 431 -35.14 12.99 -28.47
C PRO A 431 -35.83 14.21 -29.06
N PRO A 432 -36.42 15.10 -28.22
CA PRO A 432 -36.99 16.34 -28.71
C PRO A 432 -35.91 17.29 -29.22
N SER A 433 -36.20 18.04 -30.28
CA SER A 433 -35.33 19.10 -30.82
C SER A 433 -35.38 20.38 -29.99
N GLU A 434 -36.51 20.64 -29.32
CA GLU A 434 -36.75 21.83 -28.50
C GLU A 434 -37.55 21.46 -27.25
N VAL A 435 -37.29 22.14 -26.15
CA VAL A 435 -38.08 22.07 -24.92
C VAL A 435 -38.36 23.47 -24.39
N VAL A 436 -39.56 23.67 -23.87
CA VAL A 436 -40.02 24.94 -23.31
C VAL A 436 -40.39 24.74 -21.85
N PHE A 437 -39.87 25.62 -20.98
CA PHE A 437 -40.26 25.71 -19.59
C PHE A 437 -40.93 27.06 -19.33
N GLU A 438 -42.06 27.07 -18.63
CA GLU A 438 -42.85 28.27 -18.35
C GLU A 438 -43.15 28.41 -16.86
N ASN A 439 -43.29 29.64 -16.39
CA ASN A 439 -43.70 30.00 -15.03
C ASN A 439 -42.90 29.30 -13.94
N ILE A 440 -41.58 29.23 -14.11
CA ILE A 440 -40.66 28.53 -13.21
C ILE A 440 -40.54 29.34 -11.93
N LYS A 441 -41.01 28.78 -10.81
CA LYS A 441 -40.98 29.41 -9.49
C LYS A 441 -40.10 28.59 -8.57
N ILE A 442 -38.98 29.15 -8.15
CA ILE A 442 -38.03 28.55 -7.21
C ILE A 442 -38.42 29.04 -5.81
N LYS A 443 -38.81 28.10 -4.95
CA LYS A 443 -39.32 28.38 -3.60
C LYS A 443 -38.25 28.23 -2.54
N ASN A 444 -37.42 27.20 -2.67
CA ASN A 444 -36.37 26.88 -1.72
C ASN A 444 -35.11 26.42 -2.45
N VAL A 445 -33.95 26.77 -1.87
CA VAL A 445 -32.64 26.34 -2.34
C VAL A 445 -32.33 24.97 -1.75
N LEU A 446 -31.93 24.01 -2.58
CA LEU A 446 -31.54 22.68 -2.13
C LEU A 446 -30.03 22.61 -1.89
N VAL A 447 -29.63 22.53 -0.62
CA VAL A 447 -28.24 22.30 -0.21
C VAL A 447 -27.92 20.80 -0.27
N ILE A 448 -26.83 20.44 -0.93
CA ILE A 448 -26.36 19.07 -1.05
C ILE A 448 -25.32 18.82 0.06
N PRO A 449 -25.51 17.82 0.94
CA PRO A 449 -24.56 17.55 2.00
C PRO A 449 -23.22 17.02 1.45
N LYS A 450 -22.10 17.39 2.08
CA LYS A 450 -20.76 16.91 1.71
C LYS A 450 -20.61 15.39 1.85
N ILE A 451 -21.30 14.81 2.82
CA ILE A 451 -21.34 13.36 3.07
C ILE A 451 -22.81 12.96 3.21
N GLY A 452 -23.23 11.92 2.49
CA GLY A 452 -24.60 11.44 2.46
C GLY A 452 -25.37 11.87 1.20
N SER A 453 -26.69 11.81 1.28
CA SER A 453 -27.60 12.05 0.16
C SER A 453 -28.80 12.89 0.56
N VAL A 454 -29.34 13.68 -0.38
CA VAL A 454 -30.63 14.37 -0.21
C VAL A 454 -31.67 13.81 -1.19
N PRO A 455 -32.87 13.42 -0.73
CA PRO A 455 -33.91 12.88 -1.61
C PRO A 455 -34.57 14.00 -2.42
N ILE A 456 -34.90 13.72 -3.68
CA ILE A 456 -35.69 14.57 -4.56
C ILE A 456 -36.83 13.75 -5.13
N HIS A 457 -38.03 14.32 -5.09
CA HIS A 457 -39.26 13.78 -5.65
C HIS A 457 -39.77 14.74 -6.71
N ALA A 458 -39.65 14.37 -7.98
CA ALA A 458 -39.98 15.21 -9.12
C ALA A 458 -41.20 14.64 -9.84
N MET A 459 -42.19 15.46 -10.16
CA MET A 459 -43.44 15.01 -10.80
C MET A 459 -43.88 15.95 -11.92
N VAL A 460 -44.37 15.39 -13.02
CA VAL A 460 -44.99 16.12 -14.14
C VAL A 460 -46.39 15.60 -14.41
N GLN A 461 -47.38 16.49 -14.48
CA GLN A 461 -48.72 16.17 -14.93
C GLN A 461 -48.77 16.12 -16.47
N ARG A 462 -48.68 14.94 -17.09
CA ARG A 462 -48.56 14.77 -18.55
C ARG A 462 -49.59 15.54 -19.41
N GLY A 463 -50.82 15.75 -18.92
CA GLY A 463 -51.85 16.48 -19.67
C GLY A 463 -51.65 17.99 -19.70
N SER A 464 -51.16 18.60 -18.60
CA SER A 464 -50.99 20.04 -18.49
C SER A 464 -49.54 20.49 -18.68
N GLY A 465 -48.57 19.58 -18.51
CA GLY A 465 -47.15 19.87 -18.41
C GLY A 465 -46.74 20.50 -17.08
N ASN A 466 -47.67 20.75 -16.16
CA ASN A 466 -47.35 21.34 -14.86
C ASN A 466 -46.49 20.37 -14.06
N PHE A 467 -45.45 20.89 -13.43
CA PHE A 467 -44.53 20.10 -12.63
C PHE A 467 -44.29 20.72 -11.27
N GLU A 468 -43.92 19.84 -10.34
CA GLU A 468 -43.47 20.18 -9.00
C GLU A 468 -42.33 19.27 -8.58
N ILE A 469 -41.39 19.80 -7.80
CA ILE A 469 -40.27 19.05 -7.27
C ILE A 469 -40.14 19.34 -5.77
N LEU A 470 -40.03 18.29 -4.99
CA LEU A 470 -39.94 18.32 -3.53
C LEU A 470 -38.68 17.60 -3.03
N SER A 471 -38.25 17.94 -1.82
CA SER A 471 -37.29 17.14 -1.03
C SER A 471 -37.91 16.88 0.32
N GLY A 472 -38.33 15.63 0.59
CA GLY A 472 -39.24 15.33 1.69
C GLY A 472 -40.55 16.09 1.52
N GLU A 473 -40.93 16.92 2.50
CA GLU A 473 -42.14 17.75 2.46
C GLU A 473 -41.89 19.18 1.93
N ILE A 474 -40.64 19.53 1.62
CA ILE A 474 -40.27 20.89 1.21
C ILE A 474 -40.44 21.03 -0.30
N LEU A 475 -41.34 21.92 -0.73
CA LEU A 475 -41.49 22.30 -2.13
C LEU A 475 -40.29 23.13 -2.59
N LEU A 476 -39.56 22.65 -3.59
CA LEU A 476 -38.35 23.30 -4.12
C LEU A 476 -38.68 24.18 -5.32
N ILE A 477 -39.34 23.62 -6.34
CA ILE A 477 -39.61 24.31 -7.60
C ILE A 477 -40.94 23.85 -8.20
N THR A 478 -41.61 24.76 -8.89
CA THR A 478 -42.80 24.49 -9.68
C THR A 478 -42.69 25.17 -11.04
N GLY A 479 -43.39 24.67 -12.04
CA GLY A 479 -43.45 25.28 -13.36
C GLY A 479 -44.29 24.47 -14.31
N LYS A 480 -44.10 24.72 -15.60
CA LYS A 480 -44.69 23.93 -16.69
C LYS A 480 -43.60 23.58 -17.69
N VAL A 481 -43.60 22.34 -18.16
CA VAL A 481 -42.72 21.85 -19.23
C VAL A 481 -43.57 21.41 -20.42
N SER A 482 -43.15 21.75 -21.62
CA SER A 482 -43.76 21.28 -22.86
C SER A 482 -42.71 21.02 -23.94
N ILE A 483 -42.99 20.04 -24.78
CA ILE A 483 -42.26 19.80 -26.03
C ILE A 483 -43.12 20.40 -27.14
N PRO A 484 -42.69 21.51 -27.77
CA PRO A 484 -43.49 22.20 -28.76
C PRO A 484 -43.65 21.40 -30.05
N GLU A 485 -44.73 21.65 -30.77
CA GLU A 485 -44.94 21.07 -32.09
C GLU A 485 -44.02 21.73 -33.14
N ALA A 486 -43.72 21.01 -34.21
CA ALA A 486 -42.89 21.53 -35.29
C ALA A 486 -43.51 22.83 -35.87
N ASN A 487 -42.72 23.91 -35.90
CA ASN A 487 -43.04 25.27 -36.35
C ASN A 487 -43.71 26.24 -35.34
N GLU A 488 -43.85 25.86 -34.07
CA GLU A 488 -44.32 26.80 -33.04
C GLU A 488 -43.26 27.88 -32.75
N LYS A 489 -43.64 29.16 -32.84
CA LYS A 489 -42.71 30.29 -32.57
C LYS A 489 -42.62 30.56 -31.07
N ASN A 490 -41.73 29.85 -30.39
CA ASN A 490 -41.55 29.97 -28.94
C ASN A 490 -40.64 31.11 -28.49
N ARG A 491 -39.75 31.56 -29.37
CA ARG A 491 -38.77 32.62 -29.12
C ARG A 491 -39.32 33.99 -29.52
N LYS A 492 -38.98 35.01 -28.74
CA LYS A 492 -39.24 36.42 -29.07
C LYS A 492 -38.07 37.00 -29.86
N ASN A 493 -38.37 37.91 -30.78
CA ASN A 493 -37.33 38.69 -31.46
C ASN A 493 -36.63 39.59 -30.43
N ILE A 494 -35.30 39.59 -30.46
CA ILE A 494 -34.48 40.49 -29.64
C ILE A 494 -34.45 41.83 -30.36
N MET A 495 -34.78 42.91 -29.66
CA MET A 495 -34.53 44.26 -30.16
C MET A 495 -33.03 44.52 -30.08
N GLU A 496 -32.43 45.03 -31.16
CA GLU A 496 -31.07 45.57 -31.10
C GLU A 496 -31.00 46.65 -30.02
N PHE A 497 -29.90 46.66 -29.26
CA PHE A 497 -29.68 47.60 -28.16
C PHE A 497 -28.27 48.18 -28.26
N ASP A 498 -28.11 49.44 -27.90
CA ASP A 498 -26.84 50.15 -27.99
C ASP A 498 -25.98 49.88 -26.75
N MET A 499 -24.76 49.38 -26.97
CA MET A 499 -23.81 49.13 -25.90
C MET A 499 -23.24 50.43 -25.31
N GLY A 500 -23.22 51.54 -26.08
CA GLY A 500 -22.68 52.83 -25.65
C GLY A 500 -21.22 52.74 -25.16
N GLU A 501 -20.89 53.50 -24.10
CA GLU A 501 -19.64 53.28 -23.35
C GLU A 501 -19.74 51.95 -22.59
N ALA A 502 -19.06 50.92 -23.09
CA ALA A 502 -19.10 49.58 -22.54
C ALA A 502 -17.80 49.21 -21.83
N THR A 503 -17.93 48.49 -20.72
CA THR A 503 -16.79 47.95 -19.95
C THR A 503 -16.67 46.46 -20.24
N GLU A 504 -15.50 46.03 -20.70
CA GLU A 504 -15.20 44.61 -20.87
C GLU A 504 -14.54 44.05 -19.61
N LEU A 505 -15.07 42.94 -19.11
CA LEU A 505 -14.58 42.21 -17.96
C LEU A 505 -14.05 40.86 -18.41
N SER A 506 -12.87 40.48 -17.92
CA SER A 506 -12.34 39.14 -18.13
C SER A 506 -13.11 38.11 -17.32
N SER A 507 -13.02 36.82 -17.69
CA SER A 507 -13.53 35.70 -16.88
C SER A 507 -13.11 35.81 -15.41
N LYS A 508 -11.85 36.21 -15.16
CA LYS A 508 -11.32 36.38 -13.82
C LYS A 508 -12.09 37.45 -13.05
N ASP A 509 -12.33 38.61 -13.66
CA ASP A 509 -13.03 39.72 -13.02
C ASP A 509 -14.48 39.35 -12.70
N VAL A 510 -15.17 38.70 -13.65
CA VAL A 510 -16.55 38.23 -13.48
C VAL A 510 -16.67 37.26 -12.29
N TYR A 511 -15.85 36.22 -12.26
CA TYR A 511 -15.92 35.22 -11.20
C TYR A 511 -15.33 35.69 -9.87
N SER A 512 -14.41 36.65 -9.89
CA SER A 512 -13.98 37.35 -8.67
C SER A 512 -15.15 38.14 -8.06
N GLU A 513 -15.93 38.86 -8.87
CA GLU A 513 -17.10 39.58 -8.37
C GLU A 513 -18.17 38.63 -7.79
N PHE A 514 -18.45 37.50 -8.46
CA PHE A 514 -19.33 36.47 -7.89
C PHE A 514 -18.83 35.95 -6.54
N SER A 515 -17.53 35.69 -6.42
CA SER A 515 -16.95 35.22 -5.15
C SER A 515 -17.10 36.26 -4.04
N HIS A 516 -16.99 37.55 -4.32
CA HIS A 516 -17.27 38.61 -3.34
C HIS A 516 -18.74 38.64 -2.93
N ARG A 517 -19.65 38.30 -3.85
CA ARG A 517 -21.09 38.13 -3.62
C ARG A 517 -21.47 36.74 -3.10
N ARG A 518 -20.48 35.97 -2.62
CA ARG A 518 -20.61 34.63 -2.01
C ARG A 518 -21.12 33.52 -2.92
N HIS A 519 -21.07 33.74 -4.23
CA HIS A 519 -21.24 32.72 -5.25
C HIS A 519 -19.86 32.19 -5.66
N LYS A 520 -19.60 30.92 -5.41
CA LYS A 520 -18.34 30.25 -5.74
C LYS A 520 -18.58 29.24 -6.86
N TYR A 521 -18.17 29.63 -8.06
CA TYR A 521 -18.24 28.76 -9.24
C TYR A 521 -16.87 28.13 -9.52
N THR A 522 -16.84 26.83 -9.77
CA THR A 522 -15.65 26.08 -10.21
C THR A 522 -16.00 25.05 -11.28
N GLY A 523 -14.99 24.49 -11.95
CA GLY A 523 -15.19 23.47 -12.99
C GLY A 523 -16.07 23.96 -14.15
N GLU A 524 -17.04 23.14 -14.56
CA GLU A 524 -17.95 23.40 -15.68
C GLU A 524 -18.81 24.67 -15.49
N PHE A 525 -19.01 25.15 -14.25
CA PHE A 525 -19.77 26.36 -13.98
C PHE A 525 -18.99 27.67 -14.27
N LYS A 526 -17.69 27.59 -14.57
CA LYS A 526 -16.86 28.75 -14.95
C LYS A 526 -16.74 28.91 -16.47
N ALA A 527 -17.87 28.99 -17.16
CA ALA A 527 -17.91 29.00 -18.63
C ALA A 527 -17.81 30.40 -19.28
N ILE A 528 -18.08 31.49 -18.55
CA ILE A 528 -18.00 32.86 -19.10
C ILE A 528 -16.53 33.24 -19.31
N LYS A 529 -16.12 33.46 -20.58
CA LYS A 529 -14.78 33.90 -20.98
C LYS A 529 -14.59 35.42 -20.85
N SER A 530 -15.59 36.17 -21.29
CA SER A 530 -15.63 37.62 -21.17
C SER A 530 -17.08 38.09 -21.03
N LEU A 531 -17.25 39.24 -20.37
CA LEU A 531 -18.53 39.90 -20.22
C LEU A 531 -18.36 41.39 -20.50
N THR A 532 -18.99 41.86 -21.57
CA THR A 532 -19.08 43.28 -21.91
C THR A 532 -20.37 43.84 -21.34
N VAL A 533 -20.25 44.82 -20.44
CA VAL A 533 -21.39 45.48 -19.78
C VAL A 533 -21.57 46.86 -20.39
N GLY A 534 -22.69 47.07 -21.07
CA GLY A 534 -23.08 48.34 -21.66
C GLY A 534 -24.25 49.00 -20.92
N LYS A 535 -24.70 50.14 -21.46
CA LYS A 535 -25.82 50.92 -20.90
C LYS A 535 -27.16 50.22 -21.05
N GLU A 536 -27.43 49.63 -22.22
CA GLU A 536 -28.73 49.05 -22.58
C GLU A 536 -28.76 47.52 -22.53
N GLY A 537 -27.60 46.88 -22.30
CA GLY A 537 -27.51 45.43 -22.13
C GLY A 537 -26.11 44.92 -21.84
N GLN A 538 -25.95 43.60 -21.96
CA GLN A 538 -24.68 42.90 -21.81
C GLN A 538 -24.47 41.93 -22.96
N HIS A 539 -23.20 41.67 -23.25
CA HIS A 539 -22.78 40.64 -24.19
C HIS A 539 -21.74 39.77 -23.51
N SER A 540 -21.87 38.44 -23.58
CA SER A 540 -20.88 37.53 -23.01
C SER A 540 -20.48 36.45 -24.01
N VAL A 541 -19.19 36.10 -23.96
CA VAL A 541 -18.65 34.95 -24.67
C VAL A 541 -18.62 33.79 -23.67
N VAL A 542 -19.33 32.71 -23.96
CA VAL A 542 -19.42 31.53 -23.10
C VAL A 542 -18.80 30.33 -23.80
N THR A 543 -17.95 29.58 -23.10
CA THR A 543 -17.39 28.32 -23.62
C THR A 543 -18.43 27.21 -23.49
N SER A 544 -18.76 26.52 -24.58
CA SER A 544 -19.65 25.36 -24.53
C SER A 544 -19.00 24.17 -23.82
N CYS A 545 -19.78 23.50 -22.96
CA CYS A 545 -19.43 22.22 -22.33
C CYS A 545 -20.14 21.02 -22.98
N ASN A 546 -20.68 21.19 -24.21
CA ASN A 546 -21.53 20.19 -24.87
C ASN A 546 -22.76 19.77 -24.03
N LYS A 547 -23.23 20.67 -23.16
CA LYS A 547 -24.34 20.46 -22.22
C LYS A 547 -25.18 21.73 -22.16
N TRP A 548 -26.47 21.64 -22.49
CA TRP A 548 -27.38 22.79 -22.42
C TRP A 548 -27.55 23.29 -20.98
N GLN A 549 -27.41 22.40 -20.00
CA GLN A 549 -27.48 22.68 -18.58
C GLN A 549 -26.47 23.77 -18.19
N MET A 550 -25.20 23.59 -18.56
CA MET A 550 -24.13 24.55 -18.24
C MET A 550 -24.28 25.87 -18.99
N LEU A 551 -24.81 25.81 -20.22
CA LEU A 551 -25.16 27.01 -20.97
C LEU A 551 -26.28 27.79 -20.26
N LEU A 552 -27.33 27.12 -19.80
CA LEU A 552 -28.41 27.76 -19.03
C LEU A 552 -27.86 28.45 -17.77
N GLU A 553 -27.00 27.76 -17.01
CA GLU A 553 -26.39 28.34 -15.80
C GLU A 553 -25.56 29.58 -16.13
N SER A 554 -24.88 29.60 -17.28
CA SER A 554 -24.13 30.78 -17.73
C SER A 554 -25.03 31.97 -18.08
N LEU A 555 -26.19 31.73 -18.71
CA LEU A 555 -27.19 32.77 -18.98
C LEU A 555 -27.78 33.33 -17.67
N ILE A 556 -28.03 32.46 -16.68
CA ILE A 556 -28.48 32.85 -15.34
C ILE A 556 -27.40 33.65 -14.62
N GLN A 557 -26.13 33.23 -14.71
CA GLN A 557 -25.00 33.99 -14.17
C GLN A 557 -24.97 35.41 -14.76
N GLN A 558 -25.12 35.56 -16.08
CA GLN A 558 -25.17 36.88 -16.72
C GLN A 558 -26.28 37.77 -16.14
N TYR A 559 -27.49 37.22 -15.92
CA TYR A 559 -28.56 37.93 -15.20
C TYR A 559 -28.16 38.35 -13.78
N LEU A 560 -27.65 37.40 -12.99
CA LEU A 560 -27.28 37.61 -11.59
C LEU A 560 -26.13 38.63 -11.45
N PHE A 561 -25.23 38.68 -12.43
CA PHE A 561 -24.17 39.68 -12.49
C PHE A 561 -24.77 41.09 -12.51
N LYS A 562 -25.75 41.33 -13.41
CA LYS A 562 -26.47 42.61 -13.47
C LYS A 562 -27.29 42.88 -12.21
N ALA A 563 -28.02 41.89 -11.72
CA ALA A 563 -28.87 42.06 -10.55
C ALA A 563 -28.06 42.48 -9.31
N GLY A 564 -26.87 41.93 -9.12
CA GLY A 564 -26.01 42.27 -7.99
C GLY A 564 -25.32 43.64 -8.09
N GLU A 565 -25.32 44.32 -9.25
CA GLU A 565 -24.89 45.74 -9.30
C GLU A 565 -25.83 46.64 -8.50
N LYS A 566 -27.11 46.26 -8.41
CA LYS A 566 -28.16 47.04 -7.74
C LYS A 566 -28.31 46.71 -6.25
N TYR A 567 -27.93 45.49 -5.85
CA TYR A 567 -28.18 44.97 -4.50
C TYR A 567 -26.92 44.30 -3.95
N GLN A 568 -26.45 44.73 -2.77
CA GLN A 568 -25.26 44.15 -2.12
C GLN A 568 -25.51 42.79 -1.42
N ASN A 569 -26.77 42.35 -1.34
CA ASN A 569 -27.13 41.06 -0.75
C ASN A 569 -26.97 39.92 -1.76
N VAL A 570 -26.71 38.70 -1.26
CA VAL A 570 -26.67 37.47 -2.07
C VAL A 570 -27.98 37.33 -2.86
N GLN A 571 -27.89 37.37 -4.19
CA GLN A 571 -29.02 37.20 -5.09
C GLN A 571 -29.14 35.75 -5.55
N THR A 572 -30.36 35.23 -5.62
CA THR A 572 -30.69 33.93 -6.20
C THR A 572 -31.91 34.06 -7.10
N THR A 573 -32.05 33.16 -8.07
CA THR A 573 -33.19 33.14 -8.97
C THR A 573 -34.43 32.65 -8.23
N SER A 574 -35.51 33.43 -8.25
CA SER A 574 -36.80 33.06 -7.63
C SER A 574 -37.89 32.79 -8.66
N TYR A 575 -37.79 33.39 -9.84
CA TYR A 575 -38.77 33.28 -10.90
C TYR A 575 -38.14 33.44 -12.28
N ILE A 576 -38.56 32.62 -13.24
CA ILE A 576 -38.30 32.82 -14.67
C ILE A 576 -39.61 32.58 -15.42
N LEU A 577 -40.02 33.54 -16.25
CA LEU A 577 -41.29 33.43 -16.97
C LEU A 577 -41.23 32.34 -18.04
N LYS A 578 -40.18 32.31 -18.87
CA LYS A 578 -40.05 31.31 -19.94
C LYS A 578 -38.58 31.01 -20.27
N ILE A 579 -38.27 29.74 -20.48
CA ILE A 579 -37.00 29.24 -21.01
C ILE A 579 -37.32 28.43 -22.26
N VAL A 580 -36.64 28.72 -23.36
CA VAL A 580 -36.69 27.95 -24.60
C VAL A 580 -35.30 27.39 -24.86
N VAL A 581 -35.19 26.07 -24.96
CA VAL A 581 -33.93 25.36 -25.23
C VAL A 581 -34.07 24.58 -26.52
N ASN A 582 -33.27 24.94 -27.52
CA ASN A 582 -33.11 24.18 -28.75
C ASN A 582 -31.91 23.24 -28.60
N LEU A 583 -32.20 21.96 -28.46
CA LEU A 583 -31.22 20.91 -28.15
C LEU A 583 -30.31 20.60 -29.34
N ASP A 584 -30.81 20.80 -30.57
CA ASP A 584 -30.04 20.57 -31.80
C ASP A 584 -28.97 21.64 -32.06
N LYS A 585 -29.08 22.79 -31.40
CA LYS A 585 -28.16 23.93 -31.57
C LYS A 585 -27.09 24.04 -30.50
N ILE A 586 -27.00 23.06 -29.60
CA ILE A 586 -25.94 23.03 -28.58
C ILE A 586 -24.61 22.74 -29.26
N LEU A 587 -23.65 23.66 -29.09
CA LEU A 587 -22.34 23.53 -29.73
C LEU A 587 -21.48 22.48 -29.02
N PRO A 588 -20.55 21.81 -29.74
CA PRO A 588 -19.54 20.94 -29.15
C PRO A 588 -18.68 21.63 -28.10
N GLU A 589 -18.03 20.83 -27.25
CA GLU A 589 -17.16 21.32 -26.17
C GLU A 589 -16.02 22.21 -26.71
N GLY A 590 -15.75 23.32 -26.02
CA GLY A 590 -14.66 24.25 -26.33
C GLY A 590 -14.99 25.33 -27.36
N GLN A 591 -16.16 25.27 -28.03
CA GLN A 591 -16.62 26.33 -28.92
C GLN A 591 -17.20 27.52 -28.15
N ASP A 592 -17.16 28.70 -28.77
CA ASP A 592 -17.66 29.94 -28.18
C ASP A 592 -19.11 30.21 -28.58
N VAL A 593 -19.93 30.51 -27.58
CA VAL A 593 -21.34 30.87 -27.70
C VAL A 593 -21.49 32.33 -27.29
N GLU A 594 -21.98 33.15 -28.21
CA GLU A 594 -22.29 34.55 -27.94
C GLU A 594 -23.67 34.67 -27.30
N VAL A 595 -23.74 35.38 -26.17
CA VAL A 595 -24.94 35.53 -25.36
C VAL A 595 -25.24 37.01 -25.14
N ALA A 596 -26.40 37.45 -25.61
CA ALA A 596 -26.86 38.83 -25.47
C ALA A 596 -27.96 38.93 -24.40
N TYR A 597 -27.85 39.92 -23.51
CA TYR A 597 -28.86 40.29 -22.52
C TYR A 597 -29.33 41.71 -22.75
N ASN A 598 -30.59 41.88 -23.16
CA ASN A 598 -31.23 43.18 -23.35
C ASN A 598 -32.00 43.60 -22.09
N TYR A 599 -31.62 44.73 -21.47
CA TYR A 599 -32.21 45.18 -20.21
C TYR A 599 -33.65 45.68 -20.34
N TYR A 600 -34.05 46.22 -21.50
CA TYR A 600 -35.40 46.75 -21.72
C TYR A 600 -36.45 45.66 -21.83
N THR A 601 -36.11 44.60 -22.57
CA THR A 601 -37.01 43.47 -22.80
C THR A 601 -36.91 42.40 -21.72
N ASN A 602 -35.85 42.46 -20.89
CA ASN A 602 -35.46 41.43 -19.94
C ASN A 602 -35.32 40.04 -20.59
N ILE A 603 -34.67 40.01 -21.76
CA ILE A 603 -34.44 38.80 -22.54
C ILE A 603 -32.95 38.52 -22.61
N ILE A 604 -32.56 37.30 -22.26
CA ILE A 604 -31.21 36.76 -22.45
C ILE A 604 -31.28 35.69 -23.52
N SER A 605 -30.43 35.74 -24.53
CA SER A 605 -30.54 34.84 -25.67
C SER A 605 -29.20 34.58 -26.34
N CYS A 606 -29.05 33.38 -26.86
CA CYS A 606 -28.05 32.96 -27.83
C CYS A 606 -28.73 32.16 -28.95
N ASP A 607 -27.99 31.48 -29.83
CA ASP A 607 -28.60 30.68 -30.90
C ASP A 607 -29.39 29.47 -30.38
N ALA A 608 -28.91 28.84 -29.31
CA ALA A 608 -29.49 27.62 -28.77
C ALA A 608 -30.53 27.85 -27.67
N MET A 609 -30.49 28.97 -26.95
CA MET A 609 -31.32 29.18 -25.76
C MET A 609 -31.84 30.61 -25.62
N GLN A 610 -33.06 30.77 -25.10
CA GLN A 610 -33.63 32.07 -24.76
C GLN A 610 -34.35 32.02 -23.41
N LEU A 611 -33.99 32.95 -22.52
CA LEU A 611 -34.64 33.21 -21.24
C LEU A 611 -35.43 34.51 -21.35
N ILE A 612 -36.67 34.49 -20.90
CA ILE A 612 -37.59 35.62 -20.94
C ILE A 612 -38.14 35.83 -19.53
N GLY A 613 -38.13 37.09 -19.09
CA GLY A 613 -39.00 37.61 -18.03
C GLY A 613 -38.47 37.43 -16.63
#